data_AF-A0A8S9TQF9-F1
#
_entry.id   AF-A0A8S9TQF9-F1
#
_cell.length_a   1.000
_cell.length_b   1.000
_cell.length_c   1.000
_cell.angle_alpha   90.00
_cell.angle_beta   90.00
_cell.angle_gamma   90.00
#
_symmetry.space_group_name_H-M   'P 1'
#
loop_
_entity.id
_entity.type
_entity.pdbx_description
1 polymer ?
#
loop_
_entity_poly.entity_id
_entity_poly.type
_entity_poly.pdbx_seq_one_letter_code
_entity_poly.pdbx_strand_id
1 'polypeptide(L)'
;MPPAKRTGKSSGKVPSTTPPVSPSSMSPTDLRVLAQALSDQVQTLTAELQSAQDAQDQAASLHTTQLQTLRAQIHDQAMEIQGWEHCAASRSQDLRLLLADQAGDDNDHLLREMALAGSEIHQLQSRIHDLERDLEDSQTARAAADVSLDRLRDELRLTQEEVVTNDYVGSAHDGSALGSARGGSPAPNPPPSSPDVALAQLSEELQDTKESLERASAGRDYALEEFVRMTRLRDEIQTKLADSELQRVKATTEWADAERALTELESKLRRISDKLKKADATTAKLQDQLSAAQTQQQQLILERDRGLSERDLARRRLALVTAAVSDPLPPLSGPLRLLAFLLLFRR
;
A
#
# COMPACT_ATOMS: atom_id res chain seq x y z
N MET A 1 -12.28 23.39 30.04
CA MET A 1 -12.37 24.11 31.33
C MET A 1 -12.91 25.51 31.05
N PRO A 2 -13.96 25.99 31.72
CA PRO A 2 -14.45 27.36 31.51
C PRO A 2 -13.69 28.35 32.42
N PRO A 3 -13.47 29.61 32.00
CA PRO A 3 -12.83 30.59 32.88
C PRO A 3 -13.83 31.19 33.87
N ALA A 4 -13.34 31.36 35.09
CA ALA A 4 -14.07 31.84 36.25
C ALA A 4 -14.46 33.32 36.13
N LYS A 5 -15.72 33.62 36.45
CA LYS A 5 -16.21 34.94 36.83
C LYS A 5 -15.38 35.46 38.02
N ARG A 6 -14.73 36.61 37.86
CA ARG A 6 -14.28 37.43 39.00
C ARG A 6 -15.06 38.74 39.05
N THR A 7 -15.99 38.76 39.99
CA THR A 7 -16.68 39.92 40.55
C THR A 7 -15.89 40.46 41.74
N GLY A 8 -15.82 41.79 41.89
CA GLY A 8 -15.29 42.48 43.08
C GLY A 8 -14.74 43.86 42.68
N LYS A 9 -15.48 44.97 42.71
CA LYS A 9 -16.02 45.70 43.87
C LYS A 9 -14.94 46.02 44.92
N SER A 10 -14.26 47.17 44.77
CA SER A 10 -13.72 47.93 45.91
C SER A 10 -13.82 49.45 45.65
N SER A 11 -14.71 50.06 46.44
CA SER A 11 -14.78 51.46 46.88
C SER A 11 -13.73 52.45 46.35
N GLY A 12 -14.14 53.25 45.37
CA GLY A 12 -13.59 54.59 45.17
C GLY A 12 -14.03 55.49 46.31
N LYS A 13 -13.13 55.73 47.27
CA LYS A 13 -13.29 56.77 48.30
C LYS A 13 -12.93 58.10 47.64
N VAL A 14 -13.95 58.87 47.27
CA VAL A 14 -13.79 60.24 46.75
C VAL A 14 -13.23 61.11 47.89
N PRO A 15 -12.06 61.76 47.73
CA PRO A 15 -11.61 62.74 48.71
C PRO A 15 -12.52 63.96 48.65
N SER A 16 -13.07 64.35 49.80
CA SER A 16 -13.92 65.52 49.95
C SER A 16 -13.18 66.77 49.48
N THR A 17 -13.77 67.46 48.51
CA THR A 17 -13.30 68.72 47.97
C THR A 17 -13.50 69.82 49.01
N THR A 18 -12.44 70.14 49.75
CA THR A 18 -12.37 71.34 50.60
C THR A 18 -12.42 72.58 49.68
N PRO A 19 -13.20 73.62 50.01
CA PRO A 19 -13.35 74.79 49.15
C PRO A 19 -12.02 75.56 49.00
N PRO A 20 -11.76 76.16 47.83
CA PRO A 20 -10.53 76.92 47.59
C PRO A 20 -10.51 78.17 48.46
N VAL A 21 -9.59 78.20 49.43
CA VAL A 21 -9.24 79.41 50.16
C VAL A 21 -8.69 80.41 49.14
N SER A 22 -9.32 81.58 49.08
CA SER A 22 -8.92 82.64 48.16
C SER A 22 -7.54 83.17 48.56
N PRO A 23 -6.55 83.27 47.64
CA PRO A 23 -5.16 83.57 47.95
C PRO A 23 -4.91 85.01 48.45
N SER A 24 -5.96 85.84 48.54
CA SER A 24 -5.88 87.26 48.90
C SER A 24 -5.61 87.53 50.39
N SER A 25 -5.53 86.51 51.25
CA SER A 25 -5.27 86.66 52.69
C SER A 25 -4.15 85.77 53.25
N MET A 26 -3.39 85.08 52.38
CA MET A 26 -2.30 84.20 52.84
C MET A 26 -1.02 85.01 53.06
N SER A 27 -0.34 84.75 54.19
CA SER A 27 0.94 85.39 54.46
C SER A 27 1.98 84.92 53.44
N PRO A 28 3.00 85.73 53.10
CA PRO A 28 4.06 85.34 52.16
C PRO A 28 4.79 84.05 52.59
N THR A 29 4.74 83.70 53.88
CA THR A 29 5.25 82.45 54.43
C THR A 29 4.41 81.25 53.99
N ASP A 30 3.08 81.37 54.02
CA ASP A 30 2.16 80.28 53.65
C ASP A 30 2.20 79.99 52.14
N LEU A 31 2.42 81.02 51.31
CA LEU A 31 2.63 80.86 49.87
C LEU A 31 3.93 80.10 49.55
N ARG A 32 5.01 80.31 50.31
CA ARG A 32 6.24 79.52 50.17
C ARG A 32 6.03 78.07 50.56
N VAL A 33 5.31 77.80 51.65
CA VAL A 33 5.00 76.43 52.08
C VAL A 33 4.16 75.70 51.04
N LEU A 34 3.17 76.38 50.44
CA LEU A 34 2.33 75.81 49.40
C LEU A 34 3.10 75.60 48.08
N ALA A 35 3.99 76.52 47.71
CA ALA A 35 4.86 76.35 46.55
C ALA A 35 5.85 75.18 46.74
N GLN A 36 6.39 75.01 47.96
CA GLN A 36 7.26 73.88 48.29
C GLN A 36 6.47 72.56 48.25
N ALA A 37 5.28 72.51 48.84
CA ALA A 37 4.43 71.32 48.81
C ALA A 37 4.04 70.91 47.38
N LEU A 38 3.74 71.88 46.50
CA LEU A 38 3.49 71.63 45.09
C LEU A 38 4.75 71.14 44.35
N SER A 39 5.92 71.72 44.64
CA SER A 39 7.20 71.25 44.10
C SER A 39 7.47 69.79 44.48
N ASP A 40 7.30 69.46 45.77
CA ASP A 40 7.49 68.10 46.28
C ASP A 40 6.47 67.12 45.66
N GLN A 41 5.23 67.56 45.43
CA GLN A 41 4.20 66.77 44.76
C GLN A 41 4.52 66.55 43.27
N VAL A 42 5.01 67.56 42.56
CA VAL A 42 5.45 67.42 41.15
C VAL A 42 6.65 66.47 41.06
N GLN A 43 7.61 66.57 41.98
CA GLN A 43 8.74 65.64 42.06
C GLN A 43 8.28 64.20 42.31
N THR A 44 7.32 64.01 43.22
CA THR A 44 6.73 62.69 43.50
C THR A 44 6.04 62.11 42.27
N LEU A 45 5.18 62.89 41.60
CA LEU A 45 4.49 62.45 40.38
C LEU A 45 5.46 62.19 39.22
N THR A 46 6.56 62.94 39.13
CA THR A 46 7.60 62.71 38.13
C THR A 46 8.33 61.40 38.40
N ALA A 47 8.64 61.10 39.67
CA ALA A 47 9.24 59.84 40.08
C ALA A 47 8.29 58.64 39.83
N GLU A 48 7.00 58.79 40.12
CA GLU A 48 5.98 57.77 39.83
C GLU A 48 5.82 57.52 38.33
N LEU A 49 5.81 58.58 37.51
CA LEU A 49 5.75 58.47 36.05
C LEU A 49 6.99 57.75 35.51
N GLN A 50 8.18 58.10 36.01
CA GLN A 50 9.43 57.44 35.62
C GLN A 50 9.41 55.97 36.02
N SER A 51 8.99 55.64 37.24
CA SER A 51 8.86 54.25 37.69
C SER A 51 7.85 53.46 36.87
N ALA A 52 6.73 54.06 36.48
CA ALA A 52 5.75 53.43 35.60
C ALA A 52 6.29 53.21 34.19
N GLN A 53 7.07 54.16 33.66
CA GLN A 53 7.75 54.04 32.38
C GLN A 53 8.78 52.89 32.41
N ASP A 54 9.62 52.84 33.45
CA ASP A 54 10.63 51.79 33.63
C ASP A 54 9.95 50.40 33.76
N ALA A 55 8.83 50.31 34.48
CA ALA A 55 8.05 49.08 34.60
C ALA A 55 7.44 48.66 33.25
N GLN A 56 6.99 49.61 32.43
CA GLN A 56 6.48 49.33 31.09
C GLN A 56 7.58 48.84 30.15
N ASP A 57 8.76 49.45 30.20
CA ASP A 57 9.92 49.05 29.40
C ASP A 57 10.43 47.66 29.81
N GLN A 58 10.43 47.36 31.12
CA GLN A 58 10.72 46.02 31.63
C GLN A 58 9.69 44.99 31.13
N ALA A 59 8.40 45.28 31.20
CA ALA A 59 7.35 44.39 30.70
C ALA A 59 7.47 44.15 29.18
N ALA A 60 7.78 45.20 28.41
CA ALA A 60 8.02 45.09 26.98
C ALA A 60 9.24 44.20 26.68
N SER A 61 10.34 44.38 27.42
CA SER A 61 11.55 43.57 27.28
C SER A 61 11.31 42.07 27.58
N LEU A 62 10.53 41.78 28.63
CA LEU A 62 10.15 40.41 28.99
C LEU A 62 9.28 39.78 27.90
N HIS A 63 8.31 40.52 27.39
CA HIS A 63 7.44 40.04 26.31
C HIS A 63 8.24 39.77 25.02
N THR A 64 9.18 40.65 24.65
CA THR A 64 10.06 40.41 23.50
C THR A 64 10.93 39.18 23.68
N THR A 65 11.45 38.97 24.89
CA THR A 65 12.27 37.78 25.22
C THR A 65 11.44 36.51 25.11
N GLN A 66 10.23 36.50 25.66
CA GLN A 66 9.30 35.36 25.56
C GLN A 66 8.94 35.04 24.11
N LEU A 67 8.68 36.07 23.28
CA LEU A 67 8.41 35.87 21.85
C LEU A 67 9.62 35.30 21.11
N GLN A 68 10.84 35.72 21.46
CA GLN A 68 12.07 35.17 20.87
C GLN A 68 12.26 33.70 21.28
N THR A 69 12.03 33.36 22.55
CA THR A 69 12.09 31.97 23.02
C THR A 69 11.06 31.09 22.31
N LEU A 70 9.81 31.55 22.18
CA LEU A 70 8.77 30.81 21.46
C LEU A 70 9.11 30.63 19.98
N ARG A 71 9.69 31.64 19.33
CA ARG A 71 10.15 31.52 17.93
C ARG A 71 11.25 30.48 17.78
N ALA A 72 12.22 30.44 18.70
CA ALA A 72 13.27 29.43 18.69
C ALA A 72 12.68 28.02 18.85
N GLN A 73 11.75 27.83 19.80
CA GLN A 73 11.07 26.55 20.00
C GLN A 73 10.28 26.09 18.78
N ILE A 74 9.54 27.00 18.13
CA ILE A 74 8.81 26.69 16.90
C ILE A 74 9.77 26.28 15.78
N HIS A 75 10.92 26.95 15.68
CA HIS A 75 11.94 26.61 14.68
C HIS A 75 12.56 25.24 14.93
N ASP A 76 12.92 24.93 16.18
CA ASP A 76 13.45 23.62 16.57
C ASP A 76 12.45 22.50 16.27
N GLN A 77 11.17 22.70 16.63
CA GLN A 77 10.10 21.74 16.31
C GLN A 77 9.90 21.56 14.80
N ALA A 78 9.99 22.64 14.02
CA ALA A 78 9.87 22.56 12.57
C ALA A 78 11.03 21.75 11.96
N MET A 79 12.26 21.93 12.47
CA MET A 79 13.43 21.15 12.04
C MET A 79 13.30 19.67 12.42
N GLU A 80 12.78 19.36 13.61
CA GLU A 80 12.49 17.97 13.99
C GLU A 80 11.47 17.34 13.04
N ILE A 81 10.34 18.01 12.78
CA ILE A 81 9.29 17.51 11.87
C ILE A 81 9.86 17.23 10.48
N GLN A 82 10.66 18.15 9.92
CA GLN A 82 11.33 17.92 8.63
C GLN A 82 12.27 16.72 8.65
N GLY A 83 12.98 16.51 9.76
CA GLY A 83 13.79 15.30 9.98
C GLY A 83 12.95 14.02 9.95
N TRP A 84 11.81 14.01 10.66
CA TRP A 84 10.88 12.87 10.65
C TRP A 84 10.31 12.61 9.25
N GLU A 85 9.94 13.64 8.51
CA GLU A 85 9.44 13.54 7.13
C GLU A 85 10.51 12.94 6.20
N HIS A 86 11.76 13.39 6.29
CA HIS A 86 12.85 12.83 5.51
C HIS A 86 13.11 11.35 5.87
N CYS A 87 13.09 11.01 7.16
CA CYS A 87 13.22 9.61 7.60
C CYS A 87 12.04 8.73 7.16
N ALA A 88 10.83 9.27 7.10
CA ALA A 88 9.66 8.55 6.61
C ALA A 88 9.72 8.36 5.09
N ALA A 89 10.14 9.38 4.35
CA ALA A 89 10.33 9.32 2.90
C ALA A 89 11.40 8.29 2.51
N SER A 90 12.55 8.30 3.20
CA SER A 90 13.63 7.30 3.00
C SER A 90 13.11 5.88 3.23
N ARG A 91 12.44 5.63 4.36
CA ARG A 91 11.87 4.30 4.66
C ARG A 91 10.81 3.87 3.65
N SER A 92 10.00 4.80 3.15
CA SER A 92 9.02 4.52 2.09
C SER A 92 9.69 4.15 0.76
N GLN A 93 10.84 4.75 0.46
CA GLN A 93 11.63 4.42 -0.73
C GLN A 93 12.28 3.05 -0.59
N ASP A 94 12.88 2.75 0.57
CA ASP A 94 13.49 1.45 0.84
C ASP A 94 12.48 0.32 0.75
N LEU A 95 11.28 0.49 1.32
CA LEU A 95 10.19 -0.48 1.20
C LEU A 95 9.73 -0.68 -0.25
N ARG A 96 9.71 0.39 -1.05
CA ARG A 96 9.36 0.28 -2.48
C ARG A 96 10.38 -0.51 -3.27
N LEU A 97 11.67 -0.32 -3.00
CA LEU A 97 12.74 -1.10 -3.62
C LEU A 97 12.64 -2.56 -3.23
N LEU A 98 12.47 -2.85 -1.93
CA LEU A 98 12.35 -4.23 -1.43
C LEU A 98 11.12 -4.96 -2.01
N LEU A 99 9.99 -4.28 -2.17
CA LEU A 99 8.81 -4.86 -2.82
C LEU A 99 9.01 -5.08 -4.32
N ALA A 100 9.74 -4.18 -4.99
CA ALA A 100 10.06 -4.33 -6.41
C ALA A 100 11.00 -5.52 -6.64
N ASP A 101 12.00 -5.69 -5.79
CA ASP A 101 12.93 -6.82 -5.84
C ASP A 101 12.20 -8.15 -5.59
N GLN A 102 11.35 -8.22 -4.55
CA GLN A 102 10.54 -9.40 -4.27
C GLN A 102 9.62 -9.78 -5.44
N ALA A 103 8.95 -8.80 -6.03
CA ALA A 103 8.10 -9.03 -7.20
C ALA A 103 8.90 -9.47 -8.44
N GLY A 104 10.16 -9.04 -8.55
CA GLY A 104 11.10 -9.51 -9.57
C GLY A 104 11.43 -10.98 -9.38
N ASP A 105 11.84 -11.36 -8.17
CA ASP A 105 12.19 -12.74 -7.80
C ASP A 105 11.00 -13.70 -7.99
N ASP A 106 9.80 -13.29 -7.57
CA ASP A 106 8.58 -14.09 -7.72
C ASP A 106 8.21 -14.30 -9.20
N ASN A 107 8.36 -13.26 -10.03
CA ASN A 107 8.14 -13.37 -11.48
C ASN A 107 9.18 -14.28 -12.14
N ASP A 108 10.45 -14.17 -11.77
CA ASP A 108 11.52 -15.03 -12.29
C ASP A 108 11.29 -16.50 -11.91
N HIS A 109 10.83 -16.74 -10.68
CA HIS A 109 10.44 -18.08 -10.23
C HIS A 109 9.28 -18.62 -11.09
N LEU A 110 8.22 -17.84 -11.26
CA LEU A 110 7.05 -18.25 -12.05
C LEU A 110 7.41 -18.51 -13.52
N LEU A 111 8.26 -17.68 -14.12
CA LEU A 111 8.75 -17.90 -15.48
C LEU A 111 9.57 -19.19 -15.60
N ARG A 112 10.40 -19.53 -14.60
CA ARG A 112 11.13 -20.81 -14.58
C ARG A 112 10.19 -22.00 -14.45
N GLU A 113 9.19 -21.93 -13.57
CA GLU A 113 8.20 -23.00 -13.44
C GLU A 113 7.37 -23.18 -14.71
N MET A 114 6.96 -22.09 -15.36
CA MET A 114 6.28 -22.16 -16.65
C MET A 114 7.16 -22.76 -17.74
N ALA A 115 8.46 -22.45 -17.76
CA ALA A 115 9.39 -23.05 -18.71
C ALA A 115 9.56 -24.57 -18.46
N LEU A 116 9.67 -25.00 -17.19
CA LEU A 116 9.73 -26.41 -16.82
C LEU A 116 8.44 -27.14 -17.21
N ALA A 117 7.27 -26.59 -16.86
CA ALA A 117 5.98 -27.15 -17.24
C ALA A 117 5.82 -27.23 -18.77
N GLY A 118 6.26 -26.21 -19.51
CA GLY A 118 6.26 -26.22 -20.98
C GLY A 118 7.14 -27.33 -21.56
N SER A 119 8.28 -27.62 -20.94
CA SER A 119 9.17 -28.72 -21.34
C SER A 119 8.56 -30.09 -21.04
N GLU A 120 7.89 -30.25 -19.90
CA GLU A 120 7.20 -31.48 -19.52
C GLU A 120 6.02 -31.77 -20.43
N ILE A 121 5.23 -30.74 -20.78
CA ILE A 121 4.14 -30.85 -21.76
C ILE A 121 4.68 -31.32 -23.11
N HIS A 122 5.79 -30.76 -23.60
CA HIS A 122 6.40 -31.21 -24.86
C HIS A 122 6.87 -32.67 -24.79
N GLN A 123 7.49 -33.10 -23.68
CA GLN A 123 7.90 -34.48 -23.50
C GLN A 123 6.71 -35.44 -23.49
N LEU A 124 5.65 -35.09 -22.77
CA LEU A 124 4.41 -35.87 -22.75
C LEU A 124 3.76 -35.95 -24.13
N GLN A 125 3.72 -34.84 -24.87
CA GLN A 125 3.20 -34.82 -26.24
C GLN A 125 4.03 -35.71 -27.17
N SER A 126 5.36 -35.64 -27.11
CA SER A 126 6.24 -36.53 -27.89
C SER A 126 5.97 -38.00 -27.56
N ARG A 127 5.85 -38.33 -26.27
CA ARG A 127 5.57 -39.69 -25.82
C ARG A 127 4.20 -40.18 -26.27
N ILE A 128 3.19 -39.32 -26.30
CA ILE A 128 1.86 -39.65 -26.86
C ILE A 128 1.99 -39.97 -28.35
N HIS A 129 2.72 -39.17 -29.14
CA HIS A 129 2.91 -39.43 -30.57
C HIS A 129 3.64 -40.75 -30.83
N ASP A 130 4.64 -41.08 -30.01
CA ASP A 130 5.35 -42.36 -30.12
C ASP A 130 4.40 -43.54 -29.81
N LEU A 131 3.59 -43.43 -28.75
CA LEU A 131 2.59 -44.46 -28.41
C LEU A 131 1.49 -44.60 -29.47
N GLU A 132 1.07 -43.50 -30.09
CA GLU A 132 0.11 -43.52 -31.21
C GLU A 132 0.69 -44.27 -32.42
N ARG A 133 1.96 -44.04 -32.74
CA ARG A 133 2.66 -44.77 -33.81
C ARG A 133 2.80 -46.26 -33.49
N ASP A 134 3.21 -46.59 -32.27
CA ASP A 134 3.31 -48.00 -31.82
C ASP A 134 1.94 -48.72 -31.90
N LEU A 135 0.86 -48.00 -31.58
CA LEU A 135 -0.50 -48.52 -31.71
C LEU A 135 -0.85 -48.79 -33.18
N GLU A 136 -0.58 -47.86 -34.10
CA GLU A 136 -0.82 -48.04 -35.54
C GLU A 136 -0.03 -49.22 -36.10
N ASP A 137 1.24 -49.35 -35.73
CA ASP A 137 2.09 -50.48 -36.13
C ASP A 137 1.53 -51.80 -35.60
N SER A 138 1.07 -51.83 -34.35
CA SER A 138 0.44 -53.02 -33.76
C SER A 138 -0.88 -53.40 -34.44
N GLN A 139 -1.70 -52.42 -34.84
CA GLN A 139 -2.94 -52.66 -35.59
C GLN A 139 -2.65 -53.21 -36.98
N THR A 140 -1.62 -52.69 -37.64
CA THR A 140 -1.18 -53.16 -38.96
C THR A 140 -0.66 -54.60 -38.89
N ALA A 141 0.16 -54.91 -37.89
CA ALA A 141 0.64 -56.26 -37.63
C ALA A 141 -0.52 -57.24 -37.34
N ARG A 142 -1.52 -56.80 -36.57
CA ARG A 142 -2.72 -57.59 -36.30
C ARG A 142 -3.54 -57.87 -37.56
N ALA A 143 -3.76 -56.86 -38.41
CA ALA A 143 -4.45 -57.04 -39.68
C ALA A 143 -3.71 -58.04 -40.60
N ALA A 144 -2.37 -57.97 -40.65
CA ALA A 144 -1.56 -58.95 -41.39
C ALA A 144 -1.66 -60.37 -40.82
N ALA A 145 -1.71 -60.51 -39.49
CA ALA A 145 -1.92 -61.79 -38.83
C ALA A 145 -3.31 -62.37 -39.12
N ASP A 146 -4.37 -61.54 -39.10
CA ASP A 146 -5.74 -61.95 -39.42
C ASP A 146 -5.84 -62.46 -40.87
N VAL A 147 -5.23 -61.77 -41.84
CA VAL A 147 -5.13 -62.23 -43.24
C VAL A 147 -4.39 -63.56 -43.36
N SER A 148 -3.33 -63.74 -42.57
CA SER A 148 -2.56 -64.99 -42.54
C SER A 148 -3.37 -66.15 -41.96
N LEU A 149 -4.16 -65.89 -40.90
CA LEU A 149 -5.06 -66.87 -40.30
C LEU A 149 -6.20 -67.26 -41.23
N ASP A 150 -6.79 -66.31 -41.95
CA ASP A 150 -7.83 -66.60 -42.94
C ASP A 150 -7.28 -67.45 -44.08
N ARG A 151 -6.05 -67.16 -44.55
CA ARG A 151 -5.37 -68.00 -45.54
C ARG A 151 -5.13 -69.43 -45.05
N LEU A 152 -4.66 -69.59 -43.81
CA LEU A 152 -4.48 -70.91 -43.20
C LEU A 152 -5.82 -71.66 -43.04
N ARG A 153 -6.91 -70.96 -42.73
CA ARG A 153 -8.26 -71.55 -42.70
C ARG A 153 -8.71 -72.03 -44.07
N ASP A 154 -8.46 -71.25 -45.12
CA ASP A 154 -8.81 -71.63 -46.48
C ASP A 154 -8.01 -72.85 -46.95
N GLU A 155 -6.70 -72.89 -46.65
CA GLU A 155 -5.83 -74.04 -46.92
C GLU A 155 -6.28 -75.30 -46.15
N LEU A 156 -6.64 -75.15 -44.87
CA LEU A 156 -7.18 -76.26 -44.06
C LEU A 156 -8.51 -76.77 -44.63
N ARG A 157 -9.39 -75.86 -45.08
CA ARG A 157 -10.67 -76.25 -45.69
C ARG A 157 -10.47 -77.02 -47.00
N LEU A 158 -9.56 -76.55 -47.86
CA LEU A 158 -9.19 -77.22 -49.11
C LEU A 158 -8.66 -78.64 -48.85
N THR A 159 -7.73 -78.79 -47.91
CA THR A 159 -7.18 -80.12 -47.56
C THR A 159 -8.24 -81.03 -46.94
N GLN A 160 -9.17 -80.49 -46.15
CA GLN A 160 -10.28 -81.26 -45.59
C GLN A 160 -11.27 -81.70 -46.68
N GLU A 161 -11.58 -80.85 -47.65
CA GLU A 161 -12.38 -81.19 -48.83
C GLU A 161 -11.66 -82.25 -49.70
N GLU A 162 -10.34 -82.14 -49.90
CA GLU A 162 -9.52 -83.11 -50.62
C GLU A 162 -9.56 -84.50 -49.96
N VAL A 163 -9.42 -84.58 -48.63
CA VAL A 163 -9.54 -85.83 -47.87
C VAL A 163 -10.94 -86.44 -48.01
N VAL A 164 -12.00 -85.64 -47.91
CA VAL A 164 -13.40 -86.13 -48.08
C VAL A 164 -13.64 -86.66 -49.51
N THR A 165 -13.06 -86.03 -50.53
CA THR A 165 -13.18 -86.53 -51.91
C THR A 165 -12.36 -87.80 -52.16
N ASN A 166 -11.19 -87.95 -51.53
CA ASN A 166 -10.38 -89.17 -51.65
C ASN A 166 -11.02 -90.37 -50.94
N ASP A 167 -11.70 -90.16 -49.81
CA ASP A 167 -12.48 -91.23 -49.15
C ASP A 167 -13.74 -91.62 -49.95
N TYR A 168 -14.29 -90.71 -50.76
CA TYR A 168 -15.41 -91.01 -51.66
C TYR A 168 -14.97 -91.71 -52.96
N VAL A 169 -13.75 -91.46 -53.46
CA VAL A 169 -13.20 -92.10 -54.68
C VAL A 169 -12.53 -93.45 -54.39
N GLY A 170 -12.12 -93.72 -53.14
CA GLY A 170 -11.55 -95.00 -52.71
C GLY A 170 -12.50 -96.21 -52.75
N SER A 171 -13.77 -96.05 -53.14
CA SER A 171 -14.75 -97.14 -53.20
C SER A 171 -15.19 -97.57 -54.61
N ALA A 172 -14.70 -96.94 -55.68
CA ALA A 172 -15.05 -97.35 -57.04
C ALA A 172 -13.97 -97.02 -58.07
N HIS A 173 -13.04 -97.95 -58.31
CA HIS A 173 -12.89 -98.60 -59.63
C HIS A 173 -11.59 -99.40 -59.75
N ASP A 174 -11.79 -100.69 -60.00
CA ASP A 174 -10.88 -101.63 -60.63
C ASP A 174 -10.83 -101.31 -62.15
N GLY A 175 -9.64 -101.16 -62.75
CA GLY A 175 -9.50 -101.05 -64.22
C GLY A 175 -8.32 -100.22 -64.79
N SER A 176 -7.36 -100.94 -65.37
CA SER A 176 -6.23 -100.54 -66.25
C SER A 176 -6.37 -99.32 -67.19
N ALA A 177 -5.29 -98.54 -67.36
CA ALA A 177 -4.46 -98.43 -68.59
C ALA A 177 -3.69 -97.08 -68.75
N LEU A 178 -2.40 -97.21 -69.13
CA LEU A 178 -1.48 -96.32 -69.89
C LEU A 178 -1.79 -94.81 -70.09
N GLY A 179 -0.80 -93.95 -69.77
CA GLY A 179 -0.66 -92.62 -70.39
C GLY A 179 0.21 -91.62 -69.62
N SER A 180 1.26 -91.12 -70.28
CA SER A 180 2.29 -90.19 -69.74
C SER A 180 1.93 -88.72 -69.99
N ALA A 181 2.11 -87.82 -69.00
CA ALA A 181 2.79 -86.50 -69.15
C ALA A 181 2.63 -85.56 -67.92
N ARG A 182 3.74 -85.32 -67.22
CA ARG A 182 4.33 -84.03 -66.80
C ARG A 182 3.40 -82.89 -66.30
N GLY A 183 3.49 -82.61 -64.99
CA GLY A 183 3.12 -81.32 -64.37
C GLY A 183 3.29 -81.39 -62.85
N GLY A 184 4.35 -80.79 -62.31
CA GLY A 184 4.80 -81.01 -60.92
C GLY A 184 3.96 -80.31 -59.87
N SER A 185 3.30 -81.10 -59.03
CA SER A 185 2.91 -80.72 -57.67
C SER A 185 4.11 -80.87 -56.72
N PRO A 186 4.30 -79.99 -55.71
CA PRO A 186 5.19 -80.29 -54.60
C PRO A 186 4.64 -81.54 -53.90
N ALA A 187 5.52 -82.49 -53.61
CA ALA A 187 5.16 -83.76 -53.00
C ALA A 187 4.43 -83.56 -51.66
N PRO A 188 3.45 -84.42 -51.32
CA PRO A 188 3.03 -84.59 -49.94
C PRO A 188 4.25 -85.03 -49.14
N ASN A 189 4.45 -84.46 -47.95
CA ASN A 189 5.49 -84.93 -47.04
C ASN A 189 5.39 -86.46 -46.91
N PRO A 190 6.50 -87.20 -47.13
CA PRO A 190 6.47 -88.65 -47.04
C PRO A 190 6.02 -89.08 -45.65
N PRO A 191 5.26 -90.18 -45.52
CA PRO A 191 4.93 -90.72 -44.21
C PRO A 191 6.23 -91.03 -43.46
N PRO A 192 6.34 -90.73 -42.15
CA PRO A 192 7.57 -90.93 -41.41
C PRO A 192 7.98 -92.39 -41.50
N SER A 193 9.15 -92.59 -42.10
CA SER A 193 9.84 -93.86 -42.18
C SER A 193 10.23 -94.29 -40.76
N SER A 194 9.39 -95.07 -40.10
CA SER A 194 9.52 -95.64 -38.75
C SER A 194 8.76 -94.89 -37.64
N PRO A 195 7.96 -95.59 -36.81
CA PRO A 195 7.20 -95.00 -35.68
C PRO A 195 8.07 -94.27 -34.65
N ASP A 196 9.35 -94.61 -34.54
CA ASP A 196 10.31 -93.93 -33.67
C ASP A 196 10.58 -92.48 -34.10
N VAL A 197 10.50 -92.16 -35.40
CA VAL A 197 10.70 -90.81 -35.93
C VAL A 197 9.49 -89.92 -35.61
N ALA A 198 8.29 -90.48 -35.69
CA ALA A 198 7.06 -89.75 -35.34
C ALA A 198 6.96 -89.47 -33.83
N LEU A 199 7.40 -90.41 -32.99
CA LEU A 199 7.48 -90.21 -31.53
C LEU A 199 8.51 -89.15 -31.16
N ALA A 200 9.66 -89.11 -31.85
CA ALA A 200 10.67 -88.08 -31.65
C ALA A 200 10.13 -86.68 -32.02
N GLN A 201 9.44 -86.54 -33.16
CA GLN A 201 8.83 -85.27 -33.58
C GLN A 201 7.75 -84.78 -32.60
N LEU A 202 6.85 -85.67 -32.17
CA LEU A 202 5.84 -85.33 -31.15
C LEU A 202 6.48 -84.91 -29.83
N SER A 203 7.59 -85.55 -29.43
CA SER A 203 8.32 -85.15 -28.21
C SER A 203 8.95 -83.77 -28.34
N GLU A 204 9.45 -83.41 -29.52
CA GLU A 204 10.03 -82.10 -29.80
C GLU A 204 8.95 -81.01 -29.80
N GLU A 205 7.81 -81.24 -30.46
CA GLU A 205 6.66 -80.33 -30.44
C GLU A 205 6.09 -80.12 -29.03
N LEU A 206 6.03 -81.18 -28.21
CA LEU A 206 5.57 -81.09 -26.82
C LEU A 206 6.55 -80.29 -25.95
N GLN A 207 7.85 -80.39 -26.23
CA GLN A 207 8.87 -79.58 -25.56
C GLN A 207 8.77 -78.10 -25.99
N ASP A 208 8.62 -77.81 -27.28
CA ASP A 208 8.46 -76.45 -27.79
C ASP A 208 7.18 -75.76 -27.27
N THR A 209 6.07 -76.49 -27.22
CA THR A 209 4.81 -75.98 -26.66
C THR A 209 4.91 -75.72 -25.16
N LYS A 210 5.63 -76.58 -24.43
CA LYS A 210 5.93 -76.36 -23.01
C LYS A 210 6.76 -75.09 -22.81
N GLU A 211 7.84 -74.91 -23.59
CA GLU A 211 8.67 -73.71 -23.48
C GLU A 211 7.90 -72.44 -23.90
N SER A 212 7.03 -72.54 -24.91
CA SER A 212 6.14 -71.45 -25.31
C SER A 212 5.16 -71.07 -24.20
N LEU A 213 4.58 -72.06 -23.52
CA LEU A 213 3.70 -71.84 -22.37
C LEU A 213 4.44 -71.20 -21.20
N GLU A 214 5.67 -71.65 -20.90
CA GLU A 214 6.51 -71.06 -19.86
C GLU A 214 6.83 -69.58 -20.18
N ARG A 215 7.23 -69.27 -21.43
CA ARG A 215 7.46 -67.88 -21.88
C ARG A 215 6.19 -67.02 -21.80
N ALA A 216 5.04 -67.57 -22.21
CA ALA A 216 3.76 -66.87 -22.11
C ALA A 216 3.36 -66.62 -20.65
N SER A 217 3.61 -67.59 -19.77
CA SER A 217 3.33 -67.45 -18.33
C SER A 217 4.19 -66.38 -17.67
N ALA A 218 5.50 -66.35 -17.98
CA ALA A 218 6.41 -65.31 -17.53
C ALA A 218 6.00 -63.92 -18.05
N GLY A 219 5.59 -63.83 -19.32
CA GLY A 219 5.09 -62.58 -19.91
C GLY A 219 3.82 -62.05 -19.23
N ARG A 220 2.89 -62.95 -18.90
CA ARG A 220 1.67 -62.60 -18.15
C ARG A 220 2.00 -62.12 -16.74
N ASP A 221 2.90 -62.80 -16.04
CA ASP A 221 3.24 -62.48 -14.67
C ASP A 221 3.96 -61.12 -14.60
N TYR A 222 4.86 -60.83 -15.54
CA TYR A 222 5.46 -59.50 -15.72
C TYR A 222 4.40 -58.42 -15.99
N ALA A 223 3.43 -58.68 -16.87
CA ALA A 223 2.36 -57.73 -17.16
C ALA A 223 1.46 -57.45 -15.94
N LEU A 224 1.21 -58.45 -15.10
CA LEU A 224 0.46 -58.29 -13.85
C LEU A 224 1.23 -57.46 -12.82
N GLU A 225 2.54 -57.70 -12.66
CA GLU A 225 3.39 -56.87 -11.80
C GLU A 225 3.41 -55.42 -12.25
N GLU A 226 3.52 -55.19 -13.57
CA GLU A 226 3.50 -53.86 -14.15
C GLU A 226 2.15 -53.16 -13.96
N PHE A 227 1.03 -53.89 -14.11
CA PHE A 227 -0.30 -53.36 -13.82
C PHE A 227 -0.47 -52.95 -12.35
N VAL A 228 0.04 -53.77 -11.42
CA VAL A 228 0.03 -53.43 -9.98
C VAL A 228 0.88 -52.20 -9.71
N ARG A 229 2.06 -52.10 -10.33
CA ARG A 229 2.94 -50.93 -10.23
C ARG A 229 2.26 -49.67 -10.74
N MET A 230 1.63 -49.72 -11.91
CA MET A 230 0.89 -48.61 -12.51
C MET A 230 -0.33 -48.21 -11.68
N THR A 231 -0.99 -49.17 -11.03
CA THR A 231 -2.11 -48.88 -10.12
C THR A 231 -1.63 -48.12 -8.89
N ARG A 232 -0.51 -48.54 -8.27
CA ARG A 232 0.09 -47.80 -7.15
C ARG A 232 0.51 -46.37 -7.52
N LEU A 233 1.13 -46.21 -8.69
CA LEU A 233 1.52 -44.89 -9.19
C LEU A 233 0.31 -43.99 -9.41
N ARG A 234 -0.78 -44.52 -9.97
CA ARG A 234 -2.04 -43.79 -10.13
C ARG A 234 -2.60 -43.32 -8.78
N ASP A 235 -2.63 -44.21 -7.78
CA ASP A 235 -3.14 -43.89 -6.45
C ASP A 235 -2.28 -42.80 -5.78
N GLU A 236 -0.95 -42.87 -5.93
CA GLU A 236 -0.03 -41.84 -5.43
C GLU A 236 -0.20 -40.49 -6.14
N ILE A 237 -0.41 -40.49 -7.46
CA ILE A 237 -0.71 -39.26 -8.20
C ILE A 237 -2.05 -38.67 -7.76
N GLN A 238 -3.06 -39.51 -7.52
CA GLN A 238 -4.37 -39.06 -7.06
C GLN A 238 -4.31 -38.43 -5.66
N THR A 239 -3.53 -38.99 -4.73
CA THR A 239 -3.36 -38.40 -3.40
C THR A 239 -2.62 -37.07 -3.47
N LYS A 240 -1.53 -36.99 -4.26
CA LYS A 240 -0.80 -35.74 -4.50
C LYS A 240 -1.67 -34.66 -5.14
N LEU A 241 -2.54 -35.05 -6.08
CA LEU A 241 -3.48 -34.13 -6.71
C LEU A 241 -4.48 -33.57 -5.69
N ALA A 242 -5.05 -34.43 -4.83
CA ALA A 242 -5.97 -34.00 -3.78
C ALA A 242 -5.30 -33.04 -2.77
N ASP A 243 -4.06 -33.33 -2.38
CA ASP A 243 -3.28 -32.46 -1.49
C ASP A 243 -2.99 -31.09 -2.15
N SER A 244 -2.63 -31.08 -3.42
CA SER A 244 -2.39 -29.85 -4.18
C SER A 244 -3.68 -29.02 -4.33
N GLU A 245 -4.82 -29.67 -4.60
CA GLU A 245 -6.12 -28.99 -4.64
C GLU A 245 -6.49 -28.36 -3.30
N LEU A 246 -6.25 -29.07 -2.20
CA LEU A 246 -6.47 -28.55 -0.84
C LEU A 246 -5.57 -27.33 -0.57
N GLN A 247 -4.29 -27.39 -0.93
CA GLN A 247 -3.37 -26.27 -0.79
C GLN A 247 -3.80 -25.07 -1.63
N ARG A 248 -4.26 -25.29 -2.86
CA ARG A 248 -4.79 -24.24 -3.72
C ARG A 248 -6.01 -23.57 -3.11
N VAL A 249 -6.96 -24.35 -2.58
CA VAL A 249 -8.14 -23.81 -1.88
C VAL A 249 -7.71 -22.97 -0.69
N LYS A 250 -6.78 -23.47 0.14
CA LYS A 250 -6.25 -22.72 1.28
C LYS A 250 -5.61 -21.38 0.85
N ALA A 251 -4.76 -21.39 -0.17
CA ALA A 251 -4.14 -20.18 -0.71
C ALA A 251 -5.20 -19.19 -1.24
N THR A 252 -6.24 -19.66 -1.92
CA THR A 252 -7.32 -18.77 -2.39
C THR A 252 -8.11 -18.14 -1.24
N THR A 253 -8.33 -18.87 -0.15
CA THR A 253 -9.00 -18.32 1.03
C THR A 253 -8.14 -17.29 1.75
N GLU A 254 -6.84 -17.55 1.93
CA GLU A 254 -5.89 -16.62 2.53
C GLU A 254 -5.75 -15.35 1.69
N TRP A 255 -5.74 -15.48 0.36
CA TRP A 255 -5.73 -14.34 -0.55
C TRP A 255 -7.00 -13.48 -0.43
N ALA A 256 -8.18 -14.10 -0.36
CA ALA A 256 -9.43 -13.38 -0.14
C ALA A 256 -9.47 -12.66 1.23
N ASP A 257 -8.88 -13.26 2.27
CA ASP A 257 -8.76 -12.64 3.59
C ASP A 257 -7.82 -11.42 3.53
N ALA A 258 -6.69 -11.53 2.82
CA ALA A 258 -5.75 -10.43 2.61
C ALA A 258 -6.39 -9.28 1.83
N GLU A 259 -7.19 -9.57 0.81
CA GLU A 259 -7.93 -8.56 0.04
C GLU A 259 -8.91 -7.77 0.94
N ARG A 260 -9.65 -8.47 1.81
CA ARG A 260 -10.53 -7.80 2.79
C ARG A 260 -9.74 -6.91 3.75
N ALA A 261 -8.60 -7.37 4.25
CA ALA A 261 -7.73 -6.57 5.12
C ALA A 261 -7.23 -5.29 4.42
N LEU A 262 -6.88 -5.39 3.13
CA LEU A 262 -6.46 -4.26 2.31
C LEU A 262 -7.58 -3.22 2.18
N THR A 263 -8.80 -3.65 1.85
CA THR A 263 -9.95 -2.72 1.77
C THR A 263 -10.24 -2.02 3.10
N GLU A 264 -10.05 -2.72 4.23
CA GLU A 264 -10.21 -2.12 5.55
C GLU A 264 -9.14 -1.04 5.82
N LEU A 265 -7.88 -1.33 5.48
CA LEU A 265 -6.78 -0.36 5.62
C LEU A 265 -6.99 0.88 4.75
N GLU A 266 -7.45 0.71 3.50
CA GLU A 266 -7.81 1.85 2.64
C GLU A 266 -8.91 2.70 3.27
N SER A 267 -9.93 2.08 3.86
CA SER A 267 -11.01 2.80 4.54
C SER A 267 -10.51 3.59 5.75
N LYS A 268 -9.58 3.01 6.53
CA LYS A 268 -8.93 3.68 7.67
C LYS A 268 -8.09 4.86 7.18
N LEU A 269 -7.33 4.69 6.10
CA LEU A 269 -6.49 5.73 5.53
C LEU A 269 -7.32 6.91 5.00
N ARG A 270 -8.45 6.65 4.32
CA ARG A 270 -9.41 7.70 3.92
C ARG A 270 -9.93 8.49 5.12
N ARG A 271 -10.34 7.80 6.20
CA ARG A 271 -10.80 8.47 7.43
C ARG A 271 -9.72 9.33 8.08
N ILE A 272 -8.47 8.88 8.10
CA ILE A 272 -7.34 9.65 8.63
C ILE A 272 -7.08 10.87 7.74
N SER A 273 -7.09 10.71 6.42
CA SER A 273 -6.95 11.82 5.46
C SER A 273 -8.04 12.89 5.66
N ASP A 274 -9.29 12.49 5.86
CA ASP A 274 -10.39 13.42 6.13
C ASP A 274 -10.22 14.16 7.47
N LYS A 275 -9.71 13.48 8.50
CA LYS A 275 -9.38 14.12 9.78
C LYS A 275 -8.24 15.13 9.62
N LEU A 276 -7.22 14.80 8.84
CA LEU A 276 -6.09 15.70 8.56
C LEU A 276 -6.56 16.95 7.83
N LYS A 277 -7.35 16.81 6.76
CA LYS A 277 -7.96 17.95 6.04
C LYS A 277 -8.79 18.85 6.96
N LYS A 278 -9.54 18.27 7.90
CA LYS A 278 -10.28 19.05 8.90
C LYS A 278 -9.34 19.79 9.85
N ALA A 279 -8.27 19.14 10.30
CA ALA A 279 -7.26 19.78 11.14
C ALA A 279 -6.59 20.95 10.41
N ASP A 280 -6.20 20.77 9.14
CA ASP A 280 -5.61 21.82 8.31
C ASP A 280 -6.56 23.01 8.15
N ALA A 281 -7.84 22.75 7.87
CA ALA A 281 -8.85 23.79 7.78
C ALA A 281 -9.03 24.55 9.11
N THR A 282 -8.97 23.85 10.26
CA THR A 282 -9.01 24.51 11.57
C THR A 282 -7.76 25.35 11.83
N THR A 283 -6.58 24.87 11.44
CA THR A 283 -5.31 25.59 11.57
C THR A 283 -5.32 26.86 10.71
N ALA A 284 -5.77 26.77 9.45
CA ALA A 284 -5.92 27.92 8.58
C ALA A 284 -6.86 28.98 9.20
N LYS A 285 -8.01 28.56 9.74
CA LYS A 285 -8.95 29.46 10.41
C LYS A 285 -8.34 30.13 11.65
N LEU A 286 -7.56 29.40 12.45
CA LEU A 286 -6.85 29.96 13.60
C LEU A 286 -5.77 30.96 13.16
N GLN A 287 -5.07 30.67 12.06
CA GLN A 287 -4.08 31.58 11.49
C GLN A 287 -4.73 32.88 10.99
N ASP A 288 -5.88 32.79 10.32
CA ASP A 288 -6.66 33.95 9.89
C ASP A 288 -7.11 34.78 11.11
N GLN A 289 -7.62 34.13 12.16
CA GLN A 289 -8.01 34.82 13.41
C GLN A 289 -6.82 35.50 14.09
N LEU A 290 -5.65 34.85 14.12
CA LEU A 290 -4.45 35.41 14.71
C LEU A 290 -3.98 36.65 13.93
N SER A 291 -3.97 36.58 12.60
CA SER A 291 -3.61 37.73 11.77
C SER A 291 -4.58 38.90 11.95
N ALA A 292 -5.89 38.64 11.99
CA ALA A 292 -6.90 39.68 12.26
C ALA A 292 -6.73 40.32 13.64
N ALA A 293 -6.47 39.52 14.68
CA ALA A 293 -6.20 40.02 16.02
C ALA A 293 -4.91 40.86 16.08
N GLN A 294 -3.87 40.45 15.37
CA GLN A 294 -2.62 41.22 15.25
C GLN A 294 -2.86 42.57 14.55
N THR A 295 -3.63 42.60 13.46
CA THR A 295 -4.00 43.85 12.78
C THR A 295 -4.82 44.76 13.70
N GLN A 296 -5.79 44.22 14.42
CA GLN A 296 -6.58 44.98 15.39
C GLN A 296 -5.70 45.57 16.50
N GLN A 297 -4.74 44.80 17.01
CA GLN A 297 -3.79 45.28 18.01
C GLN A 297 -2.92 46.42 17.47
N GLN A 298 -2.44 46.31 16.23
CA GLN A 298 -1.67 47.38 15.59
C GLN A 298 -2.49 48.66 15.43
N GLN A 299 -3.77 48.55 15.05
CA GLN A 299 -4.68 49.69 14.97
C GLN A 299 -4.88 50.37 16.32
N LEU A 300 -5.12 49.60 17.38
CA LEU A 300 -5.27 50.14 18.73
C LEU A 300 -4.01 50.86 19.22
N ILE A 301 -2.82 50.35 18.87
CA ILE A 301 -1.55 51.02 19.17
C ILE A 301 -1.48 52.38 18.45
N LEU A 302 -1.79 52.42 17.15
CA LEU A 302 -1.79 53.66 16.38
C LEU A 302 -2.81 54.69 16.90
N GLU A 303 -4.02 54.24 17.26
CA GLU A 303 -5.05 55.10 17.86
C GLU A 303 -4.61 55.66 19.21
N ARG A 304 -3.98 54.81 20.06
CA ARG A 304 -3.41 55.24 21.34
C ARG A 304 -2.37 56.33 21.14
N ASP A 305 -1.44 56.12 20.21
CA ASP A 305 -0.33 57.05 19.95
C ASP A 305 -0.84 58.37 19.37
N ARG A 306 -1.83 58.31 18.47
CA ARG A 306 -2.53 59.52 17.97
C ARG A 306 -3.20 60.28 19.12
N GLY A 307 -3.93 59.59 19.99
CA GLY A 307 -4.59 60.20 21.14
C GLY A 307 -3.62 60.78 22.18
N LEU A 308 -2.40 60.23 22.30
CA LEU A 308 -1.33 60.82 23.11
C LEU A 308 -0.77 62.08 22.45
N SER A 309 -0.51 62.05 21.14
CA SER A 309 -0.04 63.20 20.37
C SER A 309 -1.02 64.38 20.43
N GLU A 310 -2.32 64.12 20.29
CA GLU A 310 -3.37 65.15 20.40
C GLU A 310 -3.42 65.76 21.81
N ARG A 311 -3.27 64.95 22.85
CA ARG A 311 -3.18 65.41 24.24
C ARG A 311 -1.95 66.28 24.48
N ASP A 312 -0.79 65.89 23.95
CA ASP A 312 0.44 66.68 24.09
C ASP A 312 0.37 68.00 23.31
N LEU A 313 -0.27 68.00 22.13
CA LEU A 313 -0.55 69.24 21.39
C LEU A 313 -1.48 70.16 22.19
N ALA A 314 -2.54 69.63 22.79
CA ALA A 314 -3.45 70.40 23.64
C ALA A 314 -2.73 70.99 24.86
N ARG A 315 -1.85 70.21 25.52
CA ARG A 315 -1.01 70.70 26.63
C ARG A 315 -0.07 71.82 26.19
N ARG A 316 0.58 71.71 25.03
CA ARG A 316 1.43 72.77 24.47
C ARG A 316 0.65 74.04 24.16
N ARG A 317 -0.55 73.92 23.59
CA ARG A 317 -1.44 75.07 23.35
C ARG A 317 -1.84 75.75 24.65
N LEU A 318 -2.21 74.97 25.67
CA LEU A 318 -2.55 75.50 26.99
C LEU A 318 -1.37 76.26 27.60
N ALA A 319 -0.15 75.70 27.52
CA ALA A 319 1.08 76.33 28.01
C ALA A 319 1.39 77.67 27.33
N LEU A 320 1.16 77.77 26.01
CA LEU A 320 1.31 79.03 25.27
C LEU A 320 0.29 80.08 25.72
N VAL A 321 -0.96 79.67 25.97
CA VAL A 321 -2.00 80.57 26.49
C VAL A 321 -1.64 81.07 27.88
N THR A 322 -1.20 80.20 28.79
CA THR A 322 -0.77 80.63 30.13
C THR A 322 0.46 81.52 30.09
N ALA A 323 1.42 81.28 29.20
CA ALA A 323 2.57 82.17 29.00
C ALA A 323 2.12 83.57 28.53
N ALA A 324 1.22 83.66 27.54
CA ALA A 324 0.69 84.94 27.04
C ALA A 324 -0.11 85.73 28.09
N VAL A 325 -0.72 85.05 29.07
CA VAL A 325 -1.44 85.67 30.19
C VAL A 325 -0.50 86.12 31.30
N SER A 326 0.68 85.50 31.41
CA SER A 326 1.66 85.76 32.49
C SER A 326 2.69 86.82 32.15
N ASP A 327 2.83 87.21 30.87
CA ASP A 327 3.65 88.36 30.49
C ASP A 327 2.91 89.69 30.81
N PRO A 328 3.51 90.60 31.61
CA PRO A 328 2.93 91.91 31.82
C PRO A 328 2.98 92.71 30.52
N LEU A 329 1.81 92.89 29.90
CA LEU A 329 1.64 93.75 28.73
C LEU A 329 2.29 95.12 28.98
N PRO A 330 3.18 95.63 28.10
CA PRO A 330 3.59 97.02 28.16
C PRO A 330 2.35 97.91 27.98
N PRO A 331 2.33 99.11 28.61
CA PRO A 331 1.17 99.98 28.59
C PRO A 331 0.92 100.50 27.17
N LEU A 332 0.07 99.81 26.42
CA LEU A 332 -0.41 100.22 25.10
C LEU A 332 -1.90 100.55 25.17
N SER A 333 -2.21 101.77 24.76
CA SER A 333 -3.50 102.44 24.92
C SER A 333 -4.55 102.04 23.87
N GLY A 334 -5.82 102.03 24.30
CA GLY A 334 -7.01 102.34 23.50
C GLY A 334 -7.55 101.26 22.55
N PRO A 335 -7.14 101.15 21.27
CA PRO A 335 -7.90 100.35 20.29
C PRO A 335 -7.24 99.02 19.87
N LEU A 336 -5.94 98.82 20.13
CA LEU A 336 -5.18 97.67 19.59
C LEU A 336 -5.39 96.36 20.37
N ARG A 337 -5.90 96.42 21.61
CA ARG A 337 -6.19 95.24 22.44
C ARG A 337 -7.31 94.35 21.85
N LEU A 338 -8.29 94.95 21.17
CA LEU A 338 -9.42 94.21 20.59
C LEU A 338 -9.01 93.42 19.32
N LEU A 339 -8.05 93.95 18.57
CA LEU A 339 -7.56 93.35 17.32
C LEU A 339 -6.62 92.15 17.57
N ALA A 340 -5.77 92.22 18.59
CA ALA A 340 -4.92 91.10 18.99
C ALA A 340 -5.72 89.93 19.59
N PHE A 341 -6.77 90.22 20.35
CA PHE A 341 -7.65 89.20 20.93
C PHE A 341 -8.50 88.49 19.86
N LEU A 342 -8.95 89.21 18.84
CA LEU A 342 -9.69 88.65 17.70
C LEU A 342 -8.80 87.79 16.76
N LEU A 343 -7.50 88.08 16.66
CA LEU A 343 -6.58 87.28 15.86
C LEU A 343 -6.14 85.98 16.56
N LEU A 344 -6.13 85.94 17.89
CA LEU A 344 -5.78 84.72 18.65
C LEU A 344 -6.87 83.64 18.64
N PHE A 345 -8.14 84.04 18.44
CA PHE A 345 -9.29 83.13 18.46
C PHE A 345 -9.81 82.72 17.07
N ARG A 346 -9.17 83.19 15.98
CA ARG A 346 -9.56 82.88 14.61
C ARG A 346 -8.51 82.00 13.92
N ARG A 347 -8.32 80.77 14.41
CA ARG A 347 -7.79 79.66 13.59
C ARG A 347 -8.05 78.27 14.19
#